data_AF-A0A060YS04-F1
#
_entry.id   AF-A0A060YS04-F1
#
_cell.length_a   1.000
_cell.length_b   1.000
_cell.length_c   1.000
_cell.angle_alpha   90.00
_cell.angle_beta   90.00
_cell.angle_gamma   90.00
#
_symmetry.space_group_name_H-M   'P 1'
#
loop_
_entity.id
_entity.type
_entity.pdbx_description
1 polymer ?
#
loop_
_entity_poly.entity_id
_entity_poly.type
_entity_poly.pdbx_seq_one_letter_code
_entity_poly.pdbx_strand_id
1 'polypeptide(L)'
;MSKLGGKNPEETGGFQEAPLAYDAVWALALALNKTVGPLKAKGRRLEDFNYNNQDITAEIYRALNTSSFEGVSGHVVFDAQGSRMAWTLIEQLQGTVLSLFLVYNINK
;
A
#
# COMPACT_ATOMS: atom_id res chain seq x y z
N MET A 1 18.45 -20.35 -5.37
CA MET A 1 18.17 -18.96 -5.77
C MET A 1 19.29 -18.08 -5.25
N SER A 2 20.00 -17.37 -6.12
CA SER A 2 21.20 -16.59 -5.76
C SER A 2 20.83 -15.29 -5.06
N LYS A 3 21.37 -15.07 -3.86
CA LYS A 3 21.25 -13.83 -3.08
C LYS A 3 21.78 -12.65 -3.91
N LEU A 4 20.98 -11.59 -4.06
CA LEU A 4 21.46 -10.29 -4.52
C LEU A 4 22.56 -9.82 -3.55
N GLY A 5 23.83 -9.89 -3.96
CA GLY A 5 24.97 -9.37 -3.19
C GLY A 5 25.48 -10.20 -2.00
N GLY A 6 25.06 -11.47 -1.86
CA GLY A 6 25.65 -12.41 -0.89
C GLY A 6 25.32 -12.18 0.60
N LYS A 7 24.63 -11.11 0.97
CA LYS A 7 24.22 -10.81 2.36
C LYS A 7 22.89 -11.46 2.74
N ASN A 8 22.64 -11.65 4.04
CA ASN A 8 21.32 -12.11 4.50
C ASN A 8 20.28 -11.03 4.15
N PRO A 9 19.10 -11.36 3.58
CA PRO A 9 18.11 -10.34 3.25
C PRO A 9 17.74 -9.43 4.42
N GLU A 10 17.69 -9.98 5.64
CA GLU A 10 17.43 -9.25 6.89
C GLU A 10 18.47 -8.17 7.23
N GLU A 11 19.69 -8.27 6.69
CA GLU A 11 20.77 -7.29 6.86
C GLU A 11 20.71 -6.17 5.82
N THR A 12 19.77 -6.26 4.87
CA THR A 12 19.57 -5.24 3.84
C THR A 12 18.65 -4.16 4.39
N GLY A 13 19.08 -2.89 4.31
CA GLY A 13 18.21 -1.78 4.67
C GLY A 13 16.90 -1.82 3.87
N GLY A 14 15.77 -1.58 4.54
CA GLY A 14 14.46 -1.64 3.90
C GLY A 14 13.81 -3.03 3.87
N PHE A 15 14.43 -4.06 4.47
CA PHE A 15 13.91 -5.43 4.44
C PHE A 15 12.51 -5.54 5.07
N GLN A 16 12.27 -4.87 6.20
CA GLN A 16 10.98 -4.89 6.88
C GLN A 16 9.90 -4.14 6.08
N GLU A 17 10.30 -3.13 5.31
CA GLU A 17 9.42 -2.27 4.51
C GLU A 17 9.17 -2.79 3.09
N ALA A 18 9.94 -3.77 2.61
CA ALA A 18 9.81 -4.30 1.26
C ALA A 18 8.39 -4.79 0.91
N PRO A 19 7.66 -5.48 1.80
CA PRO A 19 6.25 -5.82 1.56
C PRO A 19 5.34 -4.60 1.35
N LEU A 20 5.62 -3.47 2.03
CA LEU A 20 4.84 -2.23 1.89
C LEU A 20 5.00 -1.65 0.49
N ALA A 21 6.23 -1.61 -0.03
CA ALA A 21 6.52 -1.13 -1.37
C ALA A 21 5.90 -2.04 -2.44
N TYR A 22 5.95 -3.35 -2.23
CA TYR A 22 5.32 -4.33 -3.12
C TYR A 22 3.81 -4.10 -3.21
N ASP A 23 3.14 -3.98 -2.07
CA ASP A 23 1.70 -3.75 -2.00
C ASP A 23 1.31 -2.36 -2.53
N ALA A 24 2.17 -1.34 -2.40
CA ALA A 24 1.92 -0.01 -2.96
C ALA A 24 1.83 -0.04 -4.50
N VAL A 25 2.71 -0.80 -5.16
CA VAL A 25 2.65 -0.98 -6.62
C VAL A 25 1.39 -1.74 -7.03
N TRP A 26 1.00 -2.76 -6.28
CA TRP A 26 -0.25 -3.48 -6.51
C TRP A 26 -1.49 -2.61 -6.30
N ALA A 27 -1.50 -1.78 -5.26
CA ALA A 27 -2.58 -0.81 -5.02
C ALA A 27 -2.73 0.14 -6.21
N LEU A 28 -1.62 0.65 -6.74
CA LEU A 28 -1.63 1.50 -7.94
C LEU A 28 -2.18 0.74 -9.16
N ALA A 29 -1.73 -0.49 -9.40
CA ALA A 29 -2.19 -1.29 -10.54
C ALA A 29 -3.70 -1.57 -10.47
N LEU A 30 -4.20 -1.95 -9.30
CA LEU A 30 -5.63 -2.20 -9.06
C LEU A 30 -6.45 -0.92 -9.22
N ALA A 31 -5.98 0.20 -8.68
CA ALA A 31 -6.66 1.48 -8.81
C ALA A 31 -6.73 1.96 -10.27
N LEU A 32 -5.61 1.88 -11.01
CA LEU A 32 -5.58 2.24 -12.44
C LEU A 32 -6.56 1.38 -13.25
N ASN A 33 -6.59 0.07 -13.01
CA ASN A 33 -7.56 -0.82 -13.65
C ASN A 33 -9.02 -0.42 -13.33
N LYS A 34 -9.30 -0.10 -12.06
CA LYS A 34 -10.62 0.36 -11.62
C LYS A 34 -11.03 1.70 -12.24
N THR A 35 -10.09 2.59 -12.53
CA THR A 35 -10.31 3.90 -13.16
C THR A 35 -10.74 3.81 -14.63
N VAL A 36 -10.40 2.73 -15.34
CA VAL A 36 -10.70 2.59 -16.80
C VAL A 36 -12.19 2.73 -17.11
N GLY A 37 -13.06 2.09 -16.33
CA GLY A 37 -14.51 2.14 -16.54
C GLY A 37 -15.10 3.56 -16.38
N PRO A 38 -14.91 4.22 -15.22
CA PRO A 38 -15.34 5.59 -14.99
C PRO A 38 -14.83 6.60 -16.01
N LEU A 39 -13.58 6.49 -16.46
CA LEU A 39 -13.05 7.37 -17.50
C LEU A 39 -13.72 7.13 -18.85
N LYS A 40 -13.91 5.86 -19.24
CA LYS A 40 -14.58 5.51 -20.49
C LYS A 40 -16.01 6.08 -20.53
N ALA A 41 -16.73 6.04 -19.42
CA ALA A 41 -18.06 6.65 -19.30
C ALA A 41 -18.06 8.17 -19.51
N LYS A 42 -16.93 8.85 -19.28
CA LYS A 42 -16.71 10.28 -19.53
C LYS A 42 -16.06 10.58 -20.89
N GLY A 43 -15.89 9.58 -21.75
CA GLY A 43 -15.19 9.74 -23.04
C GLY A 43 -13.69 10.05 -22.89
N ARG A 44 -13.08 9.60 -21.78
CA ARG A 44 -11.66 9.77 -21.47
C ARG A 44 -10.97 8.43 -21.33
N ARG A 45 -9.64 8.44 -21.44
CA ARG A 45 -8.77 7.30 -21.19
C ARG A 45 -7.59 7.71 -20.31
N LEU A 46 -6.88 6.74 -19.75
CA LEU A 46 -5.72 7.02 -18.90
C LEU A 46 -4.61 7.73 -19.68
N GLU A 47 -4.43 7.39 -20.95
CA GLU A 47 -3.44 8.01 -21.84
C GLU A 47 -3.74 9.47 -22.20
N ASP A 48 -4.94 9.99 -21.91
CA ASP A 48 -5.28 11.40 -22.14
C ASP A 48 -4.78 12.30 -20.99
N PHE A 49 -4.03 11.75 -20.04
CA PHE A 49 -3.49 12.45 -18.87
C PHE A 49 -2.56 13.61 -19.26
N ASN A 50 -2.75 14.73 -18.58
CA ASN A 50 -1.83 15.85 -18.56
C ASN A 50 -1.95 16.59 -17.21
N TYR A 51 -0.94 17.40 -16.88
CA TYR A 51 -0.87 18.11 -15.60
C TYR A 51 -1.91 19.23 -15.41
N ASN A 52 -2.68 19.57 -16.44
CA ASN A 52 -3.68 20.64 -16.39
C ASN A 52 -5.11 20.11 -16.15
N ASN A 53 -5.34 18.80 -16.28
CA ASN A 53 -6.67 18.20 -16.13
C ASN A 53 -6.75 17.35 -14.86
N GLN A 54 -7.59 17.80 -13.92
CA GLN A 54 -7.81 17.12 -12.65
C GLN A 54 -8.82 15.97 -12.71
N ASP A 55 -9.54 15.79 -13.82
CA ASP A 55 -10.57 14.75 -13.96
C ASP A 55 -9.99 13.34 -13.82
N ILE A 56 -8.85 13.09 -14.49
CA ILE A 56 -8.19 11.78 -14.47
C ILE A 56 -7.62 11.51 -13.08
N THR A 57 -6.96 12.51 -12.48
CA THR A 57 -6.45 12.37 -11.10
C THR A 57 -7.56 12.17 -10.09
N ALA A 58 -8.72 12.80 -10.27
CA ALA A 58 -9.87 12.62 -9.38
C ALA A 58 -10.43 11.19 -9.44
N GLU A 59 -10.51 10.59 -10.64
CA GLU A 59 -10.94 9.20 -10.77
C GLU A 59 -9.88 8.19 -10.25
N ILE A 60 -8.58 8.49 -10.39
CA ILE A 60 -7.52 7.69 -9.75
C ILE A 60 -7.62 7.78 -8.23
N TYR A 61 -7.78 8.99 -7.67
CA TYR A 61 -7.93 9.21 -6.24
C TYR A 61 -9.14 8.44 -5.67
N ARG A 62 -10.29 8.53 -6.35
CA ARG A 62 -11.49 7.76 -5.97
C ARG A 62 -11.25 6.26 -6.04
N ALA A 63 -10.56 5.77 -7.06
CA ALA A 63 -10.25 4.35 -7.20
C ALA A 63 -9.32 3.87 -6.07
N LEU A 64 -8.29 4.63 -5.72
CA LEU A 64 -7.40 4.35 -4.59
C LEU A 64 -8.15 4.33 -3.26
N ASN A 65 -8.95 5.36 -2.99
CA ASN A 65 -9.72 5.50 -1.74
C ASN A 65 -10.76 4.38 -1.54
N THR A 66 -11.13 3.68 -2.61
CA THR A 66 -12.08 2.56 -2.58
C THR A 66 -11.42 1.22 -2.89
N SER A 67 -10.08 1.17 -2.89
CA SER A 67 -9.32 -0.06 -3.07
C SER A 67 -9.15 -0.78 -1.73
N SER A 68 -9.42 -2.09 -1.75
CA SER A 68 -9.27 -2.99 -0.61
C SER A 68 -8.87 -4.36 -1.14
N PHE A 69 -7.77 -4.91 -0.63
CA PHE A 69 -7.28 -6.22 -1.05
C PHE A 69 -6.36 -6.83 0.01
N GLU A 70 -6.15 -8.14 -0.05
CA GLU A 70 -5.12 -8.83 0.74
C GLU A 70 -3.78 -8.76 0.01
N GLY A 71 -2.81 -8.07 0.60
CA GLY A 71 -1.44 -7.95 0.12
C GLY A 71 -0.46 -8.83 0.89
N VAL A 72 0.82 -8.72 0.56
CA VAL A 72 1.91 -9.42 1.28
C VAL A 72 2.04 -8.89 2.71
N SER A 73 1.80 -7.59 2.90
CA SER A 73 1.83 -6.93 4.20
C SER A 73 0.48 -6.94 4.94
N GLY A 74 -0.44 -7.83 4.53
CA GLY A 74 -1.78 -7.99 5.10
C GLY A 74 -2.86 -7.20 4.36
N HIS A 75 -4.02 -7.04 5.00
CA HIS A 75 -5.16 -6.31 4.40
C HIS A 75 -4.79 -4.84 4.14
N VAL A 76 -4.86 -4.41 2.89
CA VAL A 76 -4.53 -3.06 2.45
C VAL A 76 -5.82 -2.27 2.29
N VAL A 77 -5.99 -1.24 3.12
CA VAL A 77 -7.02 -0.21 2.99
C VAL A 77 -6.45 1.15 3.38
N PHE A 78 -7.04 2.21 2.84
CA PHE A 78 -6.63 3.59 3.08
C PHE A 78 -7.73 4.35 3.82
N ASP A 79 -7.35 5.23 4.74
CA ASP A 79 -8.28 6.16 5.37
C ASP A 79 -8.60 7.35 4.43
N ALA A 80 -9.50 8.22 4.87
CA ALA A 80 -9.92 9.38 4.08
C ALA A 80 -8.81 10.42 3.83
N GLN A 81 -7.72 10.35 4.61
CA GLN A 81 -6.54 11.21 4.51
C GLN A 81 -5.45 10.57 3.63
N GLY A 82 -5.65 9.32 3.18
CA GLY A 82 -4.70 8.55 2.36
C GLY A 82 -3.68 7.75 3.17
N SER A 83 -3.79 7.69 4.50
CA SER A 83 -2.92 6.84 5.32
C SER A 83 -3.32 5.39 5.15
N ARG A 84 -2.34 4.49 5.06
CA ARG A 84 -2.61 3.06 5.10
C ARG A 84 -3.03 2.67 6.52
N MET A 85 -4.19 2.04 6.66
CA MET A 85 -4.62 1.47 7.94
C MET A 85 -3.93 0.12 8.13
N ALA A 86 -3.27 -0.05 9.27
CA ALA A 86 -2.56 -1.28 9.61
C ALA A 86 -2.72 -1.59 11.11
N TRP A 87 -2.26 -2.77 11.50
CA TRP A 87 -2.22 -3.18 12.90
C TRP A 87 -0.92 -2.67 13.52
N THR A 88 -1.03 -2.10 14.72
CA THR A 88 0.09 -1.69 15.55
C THR A 88 0.49 -2.84 16.45
N LEU A 89 1.78 -3.12 16.49
CA LEU A 89 2.37 -4.14 17.34
C LEU A 89 3.06 -3.44 18.52
N ILE A 90 2.75 -3.88 19.75
CA ILE A 90 3.35 -3.38 20.99
C ILE A 90 4.17 -4.49 21.61
N GLU A 91 5.44 -4.20 21.85
CA GLU A 91 6.39 -5.13 22.44
C GLU A 91 6.87 -4.63 23.80
N GLN A 92 7.21 -5.56 24.68
CA GLN A 92 7.79 -5.28 25.97
C GLN A 92 9.17 -5.91 26.06
N LEU A 93 10.16 -5.12 26.48
CA LEU A 93 11.46 -5.67 26.89
C LEU A 93 11.32 -6.35 28.25
N GLN A 94 11.50 -7.67 28.28
CA GLN A 94 11.43 -8.51 29.47
C GLN A 94 12.82 -9.11 29.72
N GLY A 95 13.57 -8.48 30.64
CA GLY A 95 15.00 -8.78 30.80
C GLY A 95 15.79 -8.31 29.58
N THR A 96 16.33 -9.26 28.81
CA THR A 96 17.08 -9.00 27.57
C THR A 96 16.31 -9.39 26.30
N VAL A 97 15.08 -9.88 26.43
CA VAL A 97 14.26 -10.37 25.31
C VAL A 97 13.11 -9.42 25.05
N LEU A 98 12.92 -9.06 23.78
CA LEU A 98 11.76 -8.32 23.33
C LEU A 98 10.62 -9.32 23.09
N SER A 99 9.51 -9.17 23.81
CA SER A 99 8.34 -10.05 23.73
C SER A 99 7.14 -9.29 23.20
N LEU A 100 6.41 -9.89 22.24
CA LEU A 100 5.13 -9.37 21.78
C LEU A 100 4.14 -9.32 22.96
N PHE A 101 3.57 -8.15 23.21
CA PHE A 101 2.59 -7.92 24.27
C PHE A 101 1.17 -7.80 23.72
N LEU A 102 0.96 -6.97 22.69
CA LEU A 102 -0.35 -6.69 22.13
C LEU A 102 -0.27 -6.39 20.63
N VAL A 103 -1.33 -6.77 19.91
CA VAL A 103 -1.60 -6.30 18.55
C VAL A 103 -2.92 -5.55 18.57
N TYR A 104 -2.92 -4.29 18.12
CA TYR A 104 -4.07 -3.39 18.18
C TYR A 104 -4.27 -2.65 16.86
N ASN A 105 -5.51 -2.49 16.43
CA ASN A 105 -5.83 -1.67 15.26
C ASN A 105 -6.12 -0.24 15.72
N ILE A 106 -5.21 0.70 15.47
CA ILE A 106 -5.36 2.11 15.90
C ILE A 106 -6.46 2.87 15.17
N ASN A 107 -7.03 2.28 14.12
CA ASN A 107 -8.06 2.89 13.30
C ASN A 107 -9.48 2.34 13.64
N LYS A 108 -9.63 1.61 14.75
CA LYS A 108 -10.89 1.12 15.32
C LYS A 108 -10.92 1.32 16.83
#